data_AF-A0A1M4V9N8-F1
#
_entry.id   AF-A0A1M4V9N8-F1
#
_cell.length_a   1.000
_cell.length_b   1.000
_cell.length_c   1.000
_cell.angle_alpha   90.00
_cell.angle_beta   90.00
_cell.angle_gamma   90.00
#
_symmetry.space_group_name_H-M   'P 1'
#
loop_
_entity.id
_entity.type
_entity.pdbx_description
1 polymer ?
#
loop_
_entity_poly.entity_id
_entity_poly.type
_entity_poly.pdbx_seq_one_letter_code
_entity_poly.pdbx_strand_id
1 'polypeptide(L)'
;MFSRMFAAIVAALVLTTAPQGAQAQQALVQCTKTSGSSGWVPDAFTYAREGTSKKVTVSDPLILAFMKVPVTAKVRRDNARQLVLTWKVKGVRDSRGSRTPALAFRAVINKSDLSYKVVATPLGYPDTFTGSGRCAVVPAAQVKALTAKIKSAGKVATKNGGMLHTLWKSGQNRSFSCKVGKPRKAYDWSATQVAIRQKAKAGEAVVEFTTRSGKAKTRAKVKQSKKFVTYSWAQTVDDKKGQGFTEPLNATVQYNLSVDMKSGRASLQSSAAPSRRKSSSRVPVNCK
;
A
#
# COMPACT_ATOMS: atom_id res chain seq x y z
N MET A 1 42.72 -78.09 -38.69
CA MET A 1 41.27 -78.29 -38.53
C MET A 1 40.92 -77.97 -37.08
N PHE A 2 39.73 -77.39 -36.83
CA PHE A 2 39.24 -76.75 -35.59
C PHE A 2 39.69 -75.30 -35.37
N SER A 3 38.86 -74.38 -34.93
CA SER A 3 37.44 -74.08 -35.21
C SER A 3 37.20 -72.72 -34.55
N ARG A 4 36.50 -71.83 -35.25
CA ARG A 4 36.09 -70.49 -34.82
C ARG A 4 35.13 -70.57 -33.63
N MET A 5 35.28 -69.75 -32.59
CA MET A 5 34.26 -69.37 -31.57
C MET A 5 34.87 -68.26 -30.69
N PHE A 6 34.26 -67.15 -30.25
CA PHE A 6 32.92 -66.57 -30.39
C PHE A 6 32.99 -65.07 -30.00
N ALA A 7 32.21 -64.29 -30.74
CA ALA A 7 31.59 -62.98 -30.48
C ALA A 7 31.96 -62.14 -29.23
N ALA A 8 32.49 -60.94 -29.50
CA ALA A 8 32.45 -59.78 -28.59
C ALA A 8 31.12 -59.02 -28.78
N ILE A 9 30.27 -58.98 -27.75
CA ILE A 9 29.06 -58.14 -27.71
C ILE A 9 29.44 -56.82 -27.04
N VAL A 10 29.73 -55.80 -27.85
CA VAL A 10 29.83 -54.41 -27.38
C VAL A 10 28.44 -53.80 -27.47
N ALA A 11 27.72 -53.79 -26.34
CA ALA A 11 26.45 -53.11 -26.22
C ALA A 11 26.66 -51.58 -26.24
N ALA A 12 26.55 -50.98 -27.43
CA ALA A 12 26.55 -49.54 -27.61
C ALA A 12 25.24 -48.95 -27.06
N LEU A 13 25.29 -48.50 -25.80
CA LEU A 13 24.22 -47.77 -25.14
C LEU A 13 24.15 -46.35 -25.72
N VAL A 14 23.40 -46.18 -26.81
CA VAL A 14 23.11 -44.86 -27.40
C VAL A 14 22.14 -44.13 -26.47
N LEU A 15 22.69 -43.26 -25.62
CA LEU A 15 21.95 -42.27 -24.84
C LEU A 15 21.29 -41.27 -25.81
N THR A 16 20.03 -41.53 -26.17
CA THR A 16 19.18 -40.56 -26.86
C THR A 16 18.85 -39.41 -25.91
N THR A 17 19.66 -38.36 -25.93
CA THR A 17 19.34 -37.08 -25.30
C THR A 17 18.22 -36.44 -26.12
N ALA A 18 16.97 -36.70 -25.71
CA ALA A 18 15.83 -35.97 -26.26
C ALA A 18 16.08 -34.47 -26.05
N PRO A 19 16.01 -33.63 -27.10
CA PRO A 19 16.14 -32.19 -26.95
C PRO A 19 14.99 -31.76 -26.04
N GLN A 20 15.33 -31.32 -24.82
CA GLN A 20 14.39 -30.64 -23.94
C GLN A 20 13.96 -29.40 -24.71
N GLY A 21 12.78 -29.49 -25.34
CA GLY A 21 12.19 -28.37 -26.04
C GLY A 21 12.22 -27.18 -25.10
N ALA A 22 12.93 -26.14 -25.50
CA ALA A 22 13.05 -24.91 -24.75
C ALA A 22 11.64 -24.35 -24.57
N GLN A 23 10.99 -24.74 -23.47
CA GLN A 23 9.69 -24.22 -23.10
C GLN A 23 9.89 -22.72 -23.00
N ALA A 24 9.16 -21.97 -23.83
CA ALA A 24 9.22 -20.53 -23.85
C ALA A 24 8.85 -20.02 -22.45
N GLN A 25 9.87 -19.85 -21.61
CA GLN A 25 9.68 -19.49 -20.21
C GLN A 25 8.98 -18.15 -20.18
N GLN A 26 7.80 -18.13 -19.57
CA GLN A 26 7.06 -16.90 -19.36
C GLN A 26 7.95 -15.96 -18.54
N ALA A 27 8.46 -14.91 -19.19
CA ALA A 27 9.28 -13.93 -18.51
C ALA A 27 8.36 -13.08 -17.64
N LEU A 28 8.42 -13.33 -16.32
CA LEU A 28 7.77 -12.48 -15.33
C LEU A 28 8.68 -11.28 -15.07
N VAL A 29 8.17 -10.08 -15.28
CA VAL A 29 8.90 -8.84 -15.07
C VAL A 29 8.19 -8.02 -14.00
N GLN A 30 8.95 -7.54 -13.03
CA GLN A 30 8.45 -6.66 -11.98
C GLN A 30 8.99 -5.25 -12.19
N CYS A 31 8.10 -4.27 -12.22
CA CYS A 31 8.42 -2.86 -12.35
C CYS A 31 8.10 -2.13 -11.04
N THR A 32 9.06 -1.36 -10.54
CA THR A 32 8.95 -0.59 -9.29
C THR A 32 9.14 0.89 -9.60
N LYS A 33 8.19 1.73 -9.18
CA LYS A 33 8.19 3.18 -9.35
C LYS A 33 9.26 3.81 -8.47
N THR A 34 10.04 4.73 -9.02
CA THR A 34 11.05 5.52 -8.30
C THR A 34 10.68 7.00 -8.25
N SER A 35 9.82 7.49 -9.16
CA SER A 35 9.36 8.89 -9.18
C SER A 35 7.99 9.05 -9.84
N GLY A 36 7.37 10.22 -9.63
CA GLY A 36 6.09 10.62 -10.24
C GLY A 36 4.94 10.80 -9.25
N SER A 37 3.74 11.04 -9.79
CA SER A 37 2.54 11.31 -8.98
C SER A 37 2.15 10.12 -8.12
N SER A 38 1.77 10.39 -6.87
CA SER A 38 1.11 9.42 -6.00
C SER A 38 -0.39 9.28 -6.37
N GLY A 39 -1.01 8.17 -5.98
CA GLY A 39 -2.45 7.95 -6.18
C GLY A 39 -2.75 6.89 -7.25
N TRP A 40 -2.88 7.33 -8.50
CA TRP A 40 -3.40 6.48 -9.60
C TRP A 40 -2.36 5.66 -10.35
N VAL A 41 -1.07 5.97 -10.13
CA VAL A 41 0.03 5.15 -10.63
C VAL A 41 0.56 4.29 -9.48
N PRO A 42 0.39 2.95 -9.54
CA PRO A 42 0.83 2.06 -8.47
C PRO A 42 2.35 2.11 -8.28
N ASP A 43 2.81 1.87 -7.05
CA ASP A 43 4.24 1.85 -6.74
C ASP A 43 4.97 0.66 -7.36
N ALA A 44 4.25 -0.41 -7.70
CA ALA A 44 4.78 -1.50 -8.46
C ALA A 44 3.69 -2.17 -9.30
N PHE A 45 4.06 -2.68 -10.46
CA PHE A 45 3.25 -3.61 -11.25
C PHE A 45 4.12 -4.74 -11.77
N THR A 46 3.48 -5.84 -12.14
CA THR A 46 4.12 -7.01 -12.72
C THR A 46 3.46 -7.33 -14.04
N TYR A 47 4.24 -7.82 -14.99
CA TYR A 47 3.69 -8.34 -16.23
C TYR A 47 4.36 -9.65 -16.64
N ALA A 48 3.58 -10.55 -17.22
CA ALA A 48 4.03 -11.82 -17.73
C ALA A 48 3.68 -11.91 -19.22
N ARG A 49 4.68 -12.29 -20.02
CA ARG A 49 4.52 -12.50 -21.46
C ARG A 49 5.04 -13.89 -21.83
N GLU A 50 4.28 -14.57 -22.66
CA GLU A 50 4.67 -15.82 -23.29
C GLU A 50 5.24 -15.53 -24.68
N GLY A 51 6.53 -15.79 -24.86
CA GLY A 51 7.26 -15.55 -26.11
C GLY A 51 7.03 -14.16 -26.71
N THR A 52 6.69 -14.12 -28.00
CA THR A 52 6.44 -12.89 -28.77
C THR A 52 4.97 -12.47 -28.78
N SER A 53 4.12 -13.04 -27.91
CA SER A 53 2.67 -12.77 -27.90
C SER A 53 2.33 -11.27 -27.83
N LYS A 54 1.31 -10.84 -28.59
CA LYS A 54 0.77 -9.46 -28.54
C LYS A 54 -0.10 -9.21 -27.29
N LYS A 55 -0.32 -10.24 -26.47
CA LYS A 55 -1.07 -10.18 -25.22
C LYS A 55 -0.09 -10.39 -24.06
N VAL A 56 -0.23 -9.57 -23.03
CA VAL A 56 0.59 -9.61 -21.83
C VAL A 56 -0.34 -9.60 -20.64
N THR A 57 -0.12 -10.45 -19.65
CA THR A 57 -0.90 -10.41 -18.40
C THR A 57 -0.26 -9.40 -17.47
N VAL A 58 -1.01 -8.40 -17.01
CA VAL A 58 -0.54 -7.36 -16.08
C VAL A 58 -1.28 -7.47 -14.77
N SER A 59 -0.54 -7.33 -13.67
CA SER A 59 -1.09 -7.32 -12.32
C SER A 59 -0.43 -6.25 -11.46
N ASP A 60 -1.25 -5.49 -10.75
CA ASP A 60 -0.83 -4.46 -9.80
C ASP A 60 -1.89 -4.32 -8.68
N PRO A 61 -1.59 -3.61 -7.58
CA PRO A 61 -2.53 -3.44 -6.48
C PRO A 61 -3.86 -2.78 -6.87
N LEU A 62 -3.86 -1.87 -7.84
CA LEU A 62 -5.06 -1.17 -8.33
C LEU A 62 -5.93 -2.14 -9.16
N ILE A 63 -5.33 -2.88 -10.10
CA ILE A 63 -5.98 -3.94 -10.85
C ILE A 63 -6.66 -4.92 -9.89
N LEU A 64 -5.94 -5.41 -8.89
CA LEU A 64 -6.49 -6.41 -7.97
C LEU A 64 -7.57 -5.83 -7.04
N ALA A 65 -7.47 -4.53 -6.70
CA ALA A 65 -8.50 -3.85 -5.92
C ALA A 65 -9.83 -3.76 -6.69
N PHE A 66 -9.80 -3.37 -7.96
CA PHE A 66 -11.01 -3.09 -8.75
C PHE A 66 -11.47 -4.28 -9.59
N MET A 67 -10.56 -4.94 -10.30
CA MET A 67 -10.85 -6.03 -11.24
C MET A 67 -10.77 -7.43 -10.62
N LYS A 68 -10.18 -7.56 -9.41
CA LYS A 68 -10.04 -8.82 -8.64
C LYS A 68 -9.10 -9.86 -9.24
N VAL A 69 -8.78 -9.75 -10.52
CA VAL A 69 -7.87 -10.62 -11.27
C VAL A 69 -6.89 -9.79 -12.10
N PRO A 70 -5.70 -10.32 -12.44
CA PRO A 70 -4.82 -9.72 -13.45
C PRO A 70 -5.57 -9.45 -14.75
N VAL A 71 -5.19 -8.40 -15.47
CA VAL A 71 -5.84 -8.01 -16.73
C VAL A 71 -4.92 -8.28 -17.92
N THR A 72 -5.51 -8.55 -19.07
CA THR A 72 -4.76 -8.62 -20.32
C THR A 72 -4.45 -7.22 -20.83
N ALA A 73 -3.18 -6.89 -20.91
CA ALA A 73 -2.65 -5.75 -21.65
C ALA A 73 -2.40 -6.10 -23.11
N LYS A 74 -2.52 -5.09 -23.97
CA LYS A 74 -2.16 -5.14 -25.39
C LYS A 74 -0.76 -4.58 -25.58
N VAL A 75 0.08 -5.32 -26.31
CA VAL A 75 1.34 -4.81 -26.83
C VAL A 75 1.04 -3.89 -28.01
N ARG A 76 1.37 -2.60 -27.88
CA ARG A 76 1.18 -1.59 -28.93
C ARG A 76 2.41 -1.41 -29.80
N ARG A 77 3.58 -1.63 -29.22
CA ARG A 77 4.87 -1.56 -29.92
C ARG A 77 5.83 -2.48 -29.20
N ASP A 78 6.58 -3.23 -29.97
CA ASP A 78 7.64 -4.10 -29.48
C ASP A 78 8.74 -4.12 -30.51
N ASN A 79 9.82 -3.38 -30.25
CA ASN A 79 10.98 -3.31 -31.12
C ASN A 79 12.26 -3.50 -30.31
N ALA A 80 13.43 -3.38 -30.93
CA ALA A 80 14.71 -3.57 -30.24
C ALA A 80 14.92 -2.61 -29.06
N ARG A 81 14.36 -1.40 -29.13
CA ARG A 81 14.57 -0.35 -28.11
C ARG A 81 13.51 -0.36 -27.02
N GLN A 82 12.24 -0.60 -27.36
CA GLN A 82 11.12 -0.34 -26.45
C GLN A 82 10.01 -1.38 -26.57
N LEU A 83 9.37 -1.63 -25.42
CA LEU A 83 8.10 -2.34 -25.28
C LEU A 83 7.03 -1.36 -24.78
N VAL A 84 5.90 -1.26 -25.49
CA VAL A 84 4.77 -0.40 -25.11
C VAL A 84 3.55 -1.25 -24.81
N LEU A 85 3.07 -1.16 -23.57
CA LEU A 85 1.92 -1.90 -23.06
C LEU A 85 0.76 -0.95 -22.79
N THR A 86 -0.46 -1.40 -23.08
CA THR A 86 -1.69 -0.66 -22.75
C THR A 86 -2.72 -1.57 -22.12
N TRP A 87 -3.36 -1.11 -21.04
CA TRP A 87 -4.47 -1.81 -20.39
C TRP A 87 -5.48 -0.80 -19.82
N LYS A 88 -6.62 -1.30 -19.35
CA LYS A 88 -7.65 -0.49 -18.70
C LYS A 88 -8.09 -1.16 -17.39
N VAL A 89 -8.30 -0.35 -16.36
CA VAL A 89 -8.94 -0.76 -15.10
C VAL A 89 -10.34 -0.16 -15.09
N LYS A 90 -11.38 -0.98 -15.05
CA LYS A 90 -12.78 -0.52 -15.12
C LYS A 90 -13.35 -0.26 -13.72
N GLY A 91 -14.40 0.56 -13.64
CA GLY A 91 -15.19 0.74 -12.42
C GLY A 91 -14.41 1.40 -11.28
N VAL A 92 -13.47 2.27 -11.64
CA VAL A 92 -12.58 2.92 -10.68
C VAL A 92 -13.34 4.01 -9.93
N ARG A 93 -13.10 4.11 -8.63
CA ARG A 93 -13.70 5.13 -7.76
C ARG A 93 -12.62 5.79 -6.92
N ASP A 94 -12.68 7.11 -6.82
CA ASP A 94 -11.78 7.87 -5.94
C ASP A 94 -12.21 7.77 -4.47
N SER A 95 -11.43 8.36 -3.57
CA SER A 95 -11.73 8.40 -2.13
C SER A 95 -12.94 9.27 -1.76
N ARG A 96 -13.38 10.14 -2.67
CA ARG A 96 -14.55 11.03 -2.51
C ARG A 96 -15.83 10.40 -3.08
N GLY A 97 -15.73 9.21 -3.71
CA GLY A 97 -16.85 8.50 -4.31
C GLY A 97 -17.08 8.82 -5.79
N SER A 98 -16.29 9.73 -6.39
CA SER A 98 -16.36 10.03 -7.82
C SER A 98 -16.00 8.78 -8.61
N ARG A 99 -16.82 8.45 -9.62
CA ARG A 99 -16.64 7.26 -10.45
C ARG A 99 -16.08 7.64 -11.81
N THR A 100 -15.06 6.93 -12.25
CA THR A 100 -14.58 6.99 -13.63
C THR A 100 -14.90 5.65 -14.31
N PRO A 101 -15.45 5.63 -15.53
CA PRO A 101 -15.77 4.39 -16.24
C PRO A 101 -14.56 3.45 -16.36
N ALA A 102 -13.39 4.01 -16.66
CA ALA A 102 -12.13 3.29 -16.68
C ALA A 102 -10.93 4.24 -16.49
N LEU A 103 -9.85 3.71 -15.93
CA LEU A 103 -8.52 4.31 -15.93
C LEU A 103 -7.68 3.62 -17.00
N ALA A 104 -7.26 4.36 -18.03
CA ALA A 104 -6.46 3.85 -19.13
C ALA A 104 -4.97 3.99 -18.81
N PHE A 105 -4.23 2.89 -18.91
CA PHE A 105 -2.80 2.87 -18.66
C PHE A 105 -2.01 2.69 -19.96
N ARG A 106 -0.89 3.41 -20.05
CA ARG A 106 0.13 3.25 -21.10
C ARG A 106 1.51 3.23 -20.46
N ALA A 107 2.18 2.08 -20.52
CA ALA A 107 3.56 1.93 -20.08
C ALA A 107 4.50 1.83 -21.28
N VAL A 108 5.63 2.54 -21.22
CA VAL A 108 6.76 2.43 -22.15
C VAL A 108 7.95 1.93 -21.34
N ILE A 109 8.51 0.80 -21.75
CA ILE A 109 9.64 0.15 -21.11
C ILE A 109 10.79 0.18 -22.09
N ASN A 110 11.93 0.74 -21.69
CA ASN A 110 13.17 0.68 -22.44
C ASN A 110 13.82 -0.69 -22.21
N LYS A 111 14.20 -1.39 -23.27
CA LYS A 111 14.77 -2.73 -23.18
C LYS A 111 16.26 -2.73 -22.82
N SER A 112 16.99 -1.65 -23.10
CA SER A 112 18.44 -1.61 -22.84
C SER A 112 18.75 -1.50 -21.35
N ASP A 113 17.96 -0.75 -20.61
CA ASP A 113 18.20 -0.47 -19.19
C ASP A 113 17.02 -0.84 -18.27
N LEU A 114 15.93 -1.34 -18.84
CA LEU A 114 14.69 -1.66 -18.12
C LEU A 114 14.08 -0.48 -17.38
N SER A 115 14.42 0.76 -17.74
CA SER A 115 13.68 1.93 -17.28
C SER A 115 12.27 1.92 -17.86
N TYR A 116 11.29 2.45 -17.12
CA TYR A 116 9.93 2.59 -17.63
C TYR A 116 9.31 3.93 -17.27
N LYS A 117 8.37 4.35 -18.10
CA LYS A 117 7.43 5.45 -17.85
C LYS A 117 6.01 4.94 -18.04
N VAL A 118 5.12 5.27 -17.12
CA VAL A 118 3.70 4.90 -17.19
C VAL A 118 2.83 6.16 -17.05
N VAL A 119 1.77 6.20 -17.84
CA VAL A 119 0.73 7.24 -17.78
C VAL A 119 -0.60 6.55 -17.49
N ALA A 120 -1.36 7.11 -16.55
CA ALA A 120 -2.73 6.73 -16.25
C ALA A 120 -3.66 7.90 -16.57
N THR A 121 -4.68 7.66 -17.38
CA THR A 121 -5.64 8.67 -17.84
C THR A 121 -7.06 8.22 -17.50
N PRO A 122 -7.75 8.90 -16.57
CA PRO A 122 -9.16 8.64 -16.29
C PRO A 122 -10.02 8.97 -17.52
N LEU A 123 -10.84 8.03 -17.96
CA LEU A 123 -11.69 8.22 -19.13
C LEU A 123 -12.79 9.24 -18.84
N GLY A 124 -12.89 10.28 -19.69
CA GLY A 124 -13.86 11.36 -19.54
C GLY A 124 -13.38 12.53 -18.68
N TYR A 125 -12.11 12.54 -18.27
CA TYR A 125 -11.50 13.61 -17.50
C TYR A 125 -10.19 14.06 -18.17
N PRO A 126 -9.81 15.35 -18.04
CA PRO A 126 -8.59 15.88 -18.63
C PRO A 126 -7.33 15.51 -17.82
N ASP A 127 -7.50 14.97 -16.61
CA ASP A 127 -6.40 14.64 -15.71
C ASP A 127 -5.47 13.58 -16.30
N THR A 128 -4.19 13.68 -15.95
CA THR A 128 -3.19 12.64 -16.24
C THR A 128 -2.30 12.42 -15.03
N PHE A 129 -1.97 11.15 -14.79
CA PHE A 129 -1.06 10.75 -13.72
C PHE A 129 0.13 10.03 -14.33
N THR A 130 1.34 10.41 -13.92
CA THR A 130 2.57 9.90 -14.51
C THR A 130 3.47 9.29 -13.45
N GLY A 131 4.13 8.17 -13.77
CA GLY A 131 5.19 7.61 -12.96
C GLY A 131 6.33 7.08 -13.81
N SER A 132 7.49 6.95 -13.20
CA SER A 132 8.67 6.34 -13.79
C SER A 132 9.40 5.48 -12.79
N GLY A 133 10.18 4.53 -13.28
CA GLY A 133 10.92 3.61 -12.45
C GLY A 133 11.76 2.63 -13.23
N ARG A 134 12.06 1.49 -12.60
CA ARG A 134 12.84 0.41 -13.21
C ARG A 134 12.11 -0.92 -13.11
N CYS A 135 12.32 -1.75 -14.11
CA CYS A 135 11.88 -3.11 -14.16
C CYS A 135 13.05 -4.07 -13.93
N ALA A 136 12.72 -5.26 -13.42
CA ALA A 136 13.65 -6.36 -13.24
C ALA A 136 12.97 -7.65 -13.70
N VAL A 137 13.70 -8.48 -14.44
CA VAL A 137 13.27 -9.83 -14.76
C VAL A 137 13.31 -10.65 -13.48
N VAL A 138 12.21 -11.34 -13.18
CA VAL A 138 12.08 -12.16 -11.98
C VAL A 138 12.66 -13.54 -12.30
N PRO A 139 13.70 -13.99 -11.57
CA PRO A 139 14.25 -15.33 -11.78
C PRO A 139 13.19 -16.41 -11.60
N ALA A 140 13.26 -17.50 -12.37
CA ALA A 140 12.29 -18.60 -12.32
C ALA A 140 12.06 -19.13 -10.89
N ALA A 141 13.13 -19.24 -10.10
CA ALA A 141 13.09 -19.64 -8.69
C ALA A 141 12.22 -18.72 -7.81
N GLN A 142 12.07 -17.44 -8.18
CA GLN A 142 11.31 -16.44 -7.42
C GLN A 142 9.86 -16.27 -7.90
N VAL A 143 9.50 -16.81 -9.07
CA VAL A 143 8.17 -16.66 -9.68
C VAL A 143 7.06 -17.18 -8.76
N LYS A 144 7.25 -18.33 -8.12
CA LYS A 144 6.26 -18.93 -7.20
C LYS A 144 6.00 -18.02 -5.99
N ALA A 145 7.06 -17.51 -5.37
CA ALA A 145 6.97 -16.62 -4.22
C ALA A 145 6.30 -15.28 -4.58
N LEU A 146 6.68 -14.69 -5.72
CA LEU A 146 6.08 -13.45 -6.18
C LEU A 146 4.59 -13.63 -6.54
N THR A 147 4.23 -14.72 -7.20
CA THR A 147 2.83 -15.05 -7.53
C THR A 147 1.99 -15.21 -6.27
N ALA A 148 2.50 -15.87 -5.23
CA ALA A 148 1.83 -15.97 -3.93
C ALA A 148 1.65 -14.59 -3.25
N LYS A 149 2.65 -13.72 -3.36
CA LYS A 149 2.60 -12.33 -2.86
C LYS A 149 1.56 -11.49 -3.61
N ILE A 150 1.45 -11.64 -4.93
CA ILE A 150 0.43 -10.97 -5.75
C ILE A 150 -0.96 -11.46 -5.38
N LYS A 151 -1.17 -12.79 -5.28
CA LYS A 151 -2.47 -13.38 -4.88
C LYS A 151 -2.91 -12.92 -3.49
N SER A 152 -1.99 -12.87 -2.52
CA SER A 152 -2.28 -12.39 -1.16
C SER A 152 -2.54 -10.88 -1.12
N ALA A 153 -1.81 -10.06 -1.89
CA ALA A 153 -2.08 -8.64 -2.03
C ALA A 153 -3.46 -8.37 -2.63
N GLY A 154 -3.89 -9.16 -3.61
CA GLY A 154 -5.24 -9.07 -4.17
C GLY A 154 -6.31 -9.40 -3.14
N LYS A 155 -6.19 -10.50 -2.38
CA LYS A 155 -7.15 -10.85 -1.32
C LYS A 155 -7.28 -9.77 -0.23
N VAL A 156 -6.21 -9.02 0.04
CA VAL A 156 -6.26 -7.89 0.99
C VAL A 156 -6.98 -6.68 0.37
N ALA A 157 -6.79 -6.42 -0.92
CA ALA A 157 -7.48 -5.36 -1.65
C ALA A 157 -8.98 -5.66 -1.87
N THR A 158 -9.39 -6.94 -1.91
CA THR A 158 -10.78 -7.33 -2.13
C THR A 158 -11.68 -7.27 -0.88
N LYS A 159 -11.14 -7.47 0.33
CA LYS A 159 -11.93 -7.47 1.57
C LYS A 159 -12.12 -6.09 2.20
N ASN A 160 -11.24 -5.13 1.90
CA ASN A 160 -11.12 -3.88 2.65
C ASN A 160 -11.16 -2.67 1.71
N GLY A 161 -12.32 -2.39 1.11
CA GLY A 161 -12.51 -1.23 0.23
C GLY A 161 -11.90 0.04 0.83
N GLY A 162 -10.78 0.50 0.27
CA GLY A 162 -10.02 1.64 0.74
C GLY A 162 -8.50 1.40 0.74
N MET A 163 -7.80 2.22 -0.05
CA MET A 163 -6.34 2.37 -0.13
C MET A 163 -5.65 2.54 1.24
N LEU A 164 -6.41 2.85 2.30
CA LEU A 164 -5.95 2.98 3.68
C LEU A 164 -5.47 1.66 4.31
N HIS A 165 -6.04 0.50 3.94
CA HIS A 165 -5.64 -0.77 4.57
C HIS A 165 -4.27 -1.27 4.08
N THR A 166 -3.84 -0.86 2.88
CA THR A 166 -2.52 -1.21 2.33
C THR A 166 -1.38 -0.43 2.99
N LEU A 167 -1.69 0.74 3.58
CA LEU A 167 -0.75 1.55 4.37
C LEU A 167 -0.46 0.95 5.76
N TRP A 168 -1.19 -0.10 6.17
CA TRP A 168 -1.13 -0.67 7.51
C TRP A 168 -0.31 -1.98 7.63
N LYS A 169 0.74 -2.16 6.81
CA LYS A 169 1.69 -3.27 6.95
C LYS A 169 2.80 -2.95 7.98
N SER A 170 3.11 -3.90 8.87
CA SER A 170 4.20 -3.76 9.85
C SER A 170 5.53 -3.46 9.13
N GLY A 171 6.37 -2.59 9.71
CA GLY A 171 7.71 -2.32 9.18
C GLY A 171 7.91 -1.02 8.38
N GLN A 172 6.89 -0.18 8.18
CA GLN A 172 7.07 1.14 7.55
C GLN A 172 6.97 2.28 8.56
N ASN A 173 7.81 3.31 8.39
CA ASN A 173 7.63 4.59 9.09
C ASN A 173 6.39 5.29 8.55
N ARG A 174 5.57 5.85 9.44
CA ARG A 174 4.30 6.46 9.07
C ARG A 174 4.17 7.84 9.67
N SER A 175 3.58 8.75 8.91
CA SER A 175 3.14 10.05 9.40
C SER A 175 1.75 10.36 8.86
N PHE A 176 0.85 10.78 9.73
CA PHE A 176 -0.46 11.30 9.32
C PHE A 176 -0.87 12.45 10.23
N SER A 177 -1.71 13.35 9.70
CA SER A 177 -2.19 14.51 10.45
C SER A 177 -3.71 14.57 10.43
N CYS A 178 -4.27 14.81 11.61
CA CYS A 178 -5.67 14.71 11.91
C CYS A 178 -6.18 16.07 12.40
N LYS A 179 -7.18 16.64 11.71
CA LYS A 179 -7.94 17.79 12.22
C LYS A 179 -9.03 17.28 13.16
N VAL A 180 -9.04 17.78 14.38
CA VAL A 180 -10.04 17.43 15.40
C VAL A 180 -11.24 18.35 15.24
N GLY A 181 -12.46 17.79 15.23
CA GLY A 181 -13.68 18.60 15.22
C GLY A 181 -13.79 19.51 16.45
N LYS A 182 -14.75 20.43 16.44
CA LYS A 182 -15.03 21.25 17.63
C LYS A 182 -15.69 20.36 18.70
N PRO A 183 -15.13 20.27 19.93
CA PRO A 183 -15.81 19.57 21.02
C PRO A 183 -17.06 20.35 21.44
N ARG A 184 -18.03 19.66 22.05
CA ARG A 184 -19.24 20.29 22.61
C ARG A 184 -18.92 21.32 23.71
N LYS A 185 -17.87 21.06 24.49
CA LYS A 185 -17.30 22.01 25.47
C LYS A 185 -15.82 22.18 25.10
N ALA A 186 -15.45 23.39 24.71
CA ALA A 186 -14.09 23.68 24.26
C ALA A 186 -13.26 24.19 25.43
N TYR A 187 -12.50 23.27 26.03
CA TYR A 187 -11.45 23.63 26.98
C TYR A 187 -10.17 24.02 26.24
N ASP A 188 -9.32 24.86 26.83
CA ASP A 188 -8.09 25.33 26.16
C ASP A 188 -7.07 24.22 25.92
N TRP A 189 -7.14 23.15 26.71
CA TRP A 189 -6.37 21.92 26.52
C TRP A 189 -6.95 20.99 25.44
N SER A 190 -8.12 21.30 24.86
CA SER A 190 -8.70 20.45 23.81
C SER A 190 -7.81 20.47 22.56
N ALA A 191 -7.39 19.29 22.11
CA ALA A 191 -6.62 19.18 20.87
C ALA A 191 -7.45 19.64 19.67
N THR A 192 -6.89 20.53 18.86
CA THR A 192 -7.46 21.01 17.59
C THR A 192 -6.82 20.29 16.39
N GLN A 193 -5.57 19.85 16.56
CA GLN A 193 -4.84 19.05 15.58
C GLN A 193 -3.99 18.00 16.27
N VAL A 194 -3.88 16.82 15.65
CA VAL A 194 -3.02 15.72 16.10
C VAL A 194 -2.21 15.22 14.91
N ALA A 195 -0.90 15.25 14.99
CA ALA A 195 0.03 14.64 14.05
C ALA A 195 0.69 13.43 14.72
N ILE A 196 0.71 12.30 14.01
CA ILE A 196 1.29 11.06 14.53
C ILE A 196 2.46 10.68 13.65
N ARG A 197 3.59 10.36 14.28
CA ARG A 197 4.76 9.76 13.64
C ARG A 197 5.04 8.41 14.29
N GLN A 198 4.75 7.33 13.59
CA GLN A 198 4.96 5.97 14.06
C GLN A 198 6.19 5.37 13.39
N LYS A 199 7.13 4.83 14.17
CA LYS A 199 8.28 4.09 13.64
C LYS A 199 7.91 2.63 13.37
N ALA A 200 8.54 2.05 12.35
CA ALA A 200 8.30 0.72 11.79
C ALA A 200 8.20 -0.47 12.78
N LYS A 201 8.87 -0.40 13.94
CA LYS A 201 9.11 -1.55 14.83
C LYS A 201 8.57 -1.41 16.26
N ALA A 202 7.88 -0.33 16.62
CA ALA A 202 7.50 -0.09 18.01
C ALA A 202 5.99 -0.11 18.20
N GLY A 203 5.53 -0.74 19.29
CA GLY A 203 4.22 -0.47 19.92
C GLY A 203 4.11 0.95 20.50
N GLU A 204 4.93 1.87 20.02
CA GLU A 204 5.02 3.27 20.40
C GLU A 204 4.96 4.15 19.15
N ALA A 205 4.30 5.30 19.30
CA ALA A 205 4.33 6.37 18.32
C ALA A 205 4.68 7.70 19.02
N VAL A 206 5.24 8.63 18.26
CA VAL A 206 5.38 10.01 18.70
C VAL A 206 4.15 10.76 18.23
N VAL A 207 3.44 11.39 19.17
CA VAL A 207 2.26 12.21 18.89
C VAL A 207 2.61 13.65 19.17
N GLU A 208 2.45 14.49 18.16
CA GLU A 208 2.50 15.93 18.27
C GLU A 208 1.06 16.43 18.17
N PHE A 209 0.61 17.25 19.11
CA PHE A 209 -0.74 17.78 19.09
C PHE A 209 -0.72 19.28 19.35
N THR A 210 -1.70 19.97 18.79
CA THR A 210 -1.89 21.40 18.92
C THR A 210 -3.17 21.63 19.71
N THR A 211 -3.09 22.39 20.79
CA THR A 211 -4.20 22.90 21.59
C THR A 211 -4.38 24.39 21.29
N ARG A 212 -5.28 25.07 22.02
CA ARG A 212 -5.34 26.54 21.95
C ARG A 212 -4.15 27.18 22.66
N SER A 213 -3.63 26.53 23.70
CA SER A 213 -2.50 26.99 24.51
C SER A 213 -1.13 26.77 23.85
N GLY A 214 -1.04 25.97 22.78
CA GLY A 214 0.20 25.79 22.04
C GLY A 214 0.36 24.40 21.43
N LYS A 215 1.61 24.03 21.12
CA LYS A 215 1.97 22.71 20.60
C LYS A 215 2.68 21.91 21.68
N ALA A 216 2.38 20.62 21.74
CA ALA A 216 3.05 19.69 22.62
C ALA A 216 3.35 18.37 21.90
N LYS A 217 4.36 17.65 22.38
CA LYS A 217 4.84 16.40 21.80
C LYS A 217 5.05 15.38 22.91
N THR A 218 4.55 14.17 22.68
CA THR A 218 4.61 13.08 23.67
C THR A 218 4.69 11.72 22.98
N ARG A 219 4.91 10.66 23.77
CA ARG A 219 4.85 9.28 23.30
C ARG A 219 3.46 8.72 23.54
N ALA A 220 2.94 8.00 22.55
CA ALA A 220 1.70 7.26 22.65
C ALA A 220 1.96 5.76 22.56
N LYS A 221 1.26 4.99 23.38
CA LYS A 221 1.16 3.54 23.25
C LYS A 221 0.25 3.22 22.07
N VAL A 222 0.67 2.28 21.22
CA VAL A 222 -0.09 1.88 20.03
C VAL A 222 -0.66 0.48 20.27
N LYS A 223 -1.99 0.35 20.20
CA LYS A 223 -2.68 -0.94 20.20
C LYS A 223 -3.36 -1.16 18.86
N GLN A 224 -2.93 -2.19 18.14
CA GLN A 224 -3.50 -2.57 16.86
C GLN A 224 -4.36 -3.82 17.01
N SER A 225 -5.60 -3.75 16.50
CA SER A 225 -6.53 -4.87 16.39
C SER A 225 -6.87 -5.13 14.93
N LYS A 226 -7.73 -6.12 14.65
CA LYS A 226 -8.23 -6.38 13.28
C LYS A 226 -9.06 -5.23 12.70
N LYS A 227 -9.65 -4.37 13.55
CA LYS A 227 -10.60 -3.33 13.12
C LYS A 227 -10.09 -1.91 13.36
N PHE A 228 -9.39 -1.71 14.46
CA PHE A 228 -8.95 -0.40 14.92
C PHE A 228 -7.49 -0.36 15.23
N VAL A 229 -6.91 0.82 15.09
CA VAL A 229 -5.67 1.15 15.78
C VAL A 229 -5.87 2.33 16.68
N THR A 230 -5.47 2.13 17.93
CA THR A 230 -5.63 3.10 19.00
C THR A 230 -4.27 3.62 19.44
N TYR A 231 -4.16 4.94 19.50
CA TYR A 231 -3.03 5.68 20.06
C TYR A 231 -3.45 6.27 21.39
N SER A 232 -2.81 5.84 22.47
CA SER A 232 -3.11 6.27 23.84
C SER A 232 -1.95 7.06 24.42
N TRP A 233 -2.20 8.28 24.86
CA TRP A 233 -1.20 9.10 25.56
C TRP A 233 -1.82 9.90 26.69
N ALA A 234 -0.98 10.33 27.61
CA ALA A 234 -1.34 11.20 28.72
C ALA A 234 -0.67 12.57 28.55
N GLN A 235 -1.33 13.61 29.02
CA GLN A 235 -0.77 14.95 29.15
C GLN A 235 -1.15 15.51 30.52
N THR A 236 -0.16 16.02 31.24
CA THR A 236 -0.40 16.90 32.39
C THR A 236 -0.69 18.29 31.86
N VAL A 237 -1.83 18.85 32.28
CA VAL A 237 -2.23 20.21 31.93
C VAL A 237 -2.13 21.05 33.19
N ASP A 238 -1.29 22.08 33.14
CA ASP A 238 -1.23 23.10 34.18
C ASP A 238 -2.23 24.20 33.80
N ASP A 239 -3.46 24.09 34.29
CA ASP A 239 -4.46 25.14 34.09
C ASP A 239 -4.26 26.23 35.14
N LYS A 240 -3.45 27.23 34.80
CA LYS A 240 -3.30 28.44 35.61
C LYS A 240 -4.55 29.30 35.44
N LYS A 241 -5.59 29.01 36.25
CA LYS A 241 -6.80 29.83 36.43
C LYS A 241 -7.44 30.32 35.12
N GLY A 242 -7.89 29.41 34.27
CA GLY A 242 -8.81 29.74 33.17
C GLY A 242 -10.02 28.82 33.19
N GLN A 243 -11.23 29.38 33.18
CA GLN A 243 -12.49 28.66 32.91
C GLN A 243 -13.16 27.88 34.07
N GLY A 244 -13.33 28.54 35.22
CA GLY A 244 -14.39 28.17 36.18
C GLY A 244 -14.03 27.08 37.19
N PHE A 245 -12.75 26.72 37.30
CA PHE A 245 -12.24 25.96 38.44
C PHE A 245 -11.63 26.93 39.45
N THR A 246 -12.06 26.82 40.71
CA THR A 246 -11.59 27.68 41.82
C THR A 246 -10.16 27.35 42.26
N GLU A 247 -9.63 26.19 41.89
CA GLU A 247 -8.28 25.74 42.25
C GLU A 247 -7.48 25.33 41.01
N PRO A 248 -6.15 25.56 40.99
CA PRO A 248 -5.28 25.09 39.93
C PRO A 248 -5.36 23.57 39.85
N LEU A 249 -5.86 23.07 38.73
CA LEU A 249 -5.95 21.64 38.47
C LEU A 249 -4.66 21.17 37.81
N ASN A 250 -3.82 20.48 38.57
CA ASN A 250 -2.83 19.56 38.01
C ASN A 250 -3.59 18.30 37.53
N ALA A 251 -4.28 18.43 36.40
CA ALA A 251 -5.07 17.34 35.84
C ALA A 251 -4.25 16.56 34.81
N THR A 252 -4.31 15.23 34.88
CA THR A 252 -3.81 14.38 33.81
C THR A 252 -4.96 14.05 32.86
N VAL A 253 -4.85 14.52 31.62
CA VAL A 253 -5.79 14.20 30.55
C VAL A 253 -5.27 13.00 29.77
N GLN A 254 -6.07 11.94 29.72
CA GLN A 254 -5.84 10.76 28.89
C GLN A 254 -6.52 10.96 27.54
N TYR A 255 -5.78 10.73 26.47
CA TYR A 255 -6.28 10.79 25.10
C TYR A 255 -6.20 9.42 24.43
N ASN A 256 -7.22 9.09 23.67
CA ASN A 256 -7.31 7.88 22.87
C ASN A 256 -7.78 8.25 21.47
N LEU A 257 -6.87 8.22 20.49
CA LEU A 257 -7.22 8.35 19.08
C LEU A 257 -7.41 6.96 18.49
N SER A 258 -8.65 6.65 18.09
CA SER A 258 -8.98 5.40 17.41
C SER A 258 -9.21 5.66 15.93
N VAL A 259 -8.52 4.92 15.07
CA VAL A 259 -8.68 4.94 13.62
C VAL A 259 -9.27 3.61 13.18
N ASP A 260 -10.46 3.64 12.57
CA ASP A 260 -11.08 2.47 11.96
C ASP A 260 -10.37 2.16 10.63
N MET A 261 -9.71 1.01 10.55
CA MET A 261 -8.87 0.65 9.40
C MET A 261 -9.68 0.34 8.14
N LYS A 262 -10.98 0.07 8.27
CA LYS A 262 -11.86 -0.27 7.13
C LYS A 262 -12.44 0.99 6.51
N SER A 263 -12.94 1.90 7.34
CA SER A 263 -13.63 3.11 6.89
C SER A 263 -12.73 4.34 6.80
N GLY A 264 -11.54 4.30 7.41
CA GLY A 264 -10.66 5.47 7.54
C GLY A 264 -11.16 6.52 8.53
N ARG A 265 -12.32 6.29 9.17
CA ARG A 265 -12.87 7.23 10.15
C ARG A 265 -12.03 7.20 11.41
N ALA A 266 -11.80 8.37 11.98
CA ALA A 266 -11.07 8.52 13.22
C ALA A 266 -11.92 9.23 14.27
N SER A 267 -11.73 8.85 15.53
CA SER A 267 -12.37 9.47 16.68
C SER A 267 -11.35 9.70 17.78
N LEU A 268 -11.32 10.92 18.32
CA LEU A 268 -10.51 11.26 19.48
C LEU A 268 -11.40 11.24 20.71
N GLN A 269 -11.01 10.47 21.73
CA GLN A 269 -11.62 10.47 23.04
C GLN A 269 -10.64 11.05 24.06
N SER A 270 -11.09 11.97 24.89
CA SER A 270 -10.33 12.50 26.02
C SER A 270 -11.08 12.26 27.33
N SER A 271 -10.33 12.06 28.42
CA SER A 271 -10.86 11.95 29.78
C SER A 271 -9.87 12.52 30.79
N ALA A 272 -10.33 13.36 31.72
CA ALA A 272 -9.49 13.98 32.75
C ALA A 272 -9.70 13.35 34.13
N ALA A 273 -8.61 12.94 34.78
CA ALA A 273 -8.58 12.52 36.18
C ALA A 273 -7.85 13.59 37.04
N PRO A 274 -8.22 13.80 38.32
CA PRO A 274 -9.20 13.09 39.15
C PRO A 274 -10.53 13.87 39.25
N SER A 275 -11.22 14.12 38.12
CA SER A 275 -12.50 14.82 38.22
C SER A 275 -13.56 13.92 38.89
N ARG A 276 -14.21 14.41 39.97
CA ARG A 276 -15.33 13.71 40.65
C ARG A 276 -16.48 13.35 39.70
N ARG A 277 -16.57 14.04 38.55
CA ARG A 277 -17.45 13.69 37.42
C ARG A 277 -16.59 13.27 36.24
N LYS A 278 -16.62 11.99 35.86
CA LYS A 278 -15.97 11.47 34.64
C LYS A 278 -16.47 12.26 33.41
N SER A 279 -15.74 13.31 33.04
CA SER A 279 -15.98 14.02 31.79
C SER A 279 -15.26 13.24 30.68
N SER A 280 -16.04 12.70 29.75
CA SER A 280 -15.49 12.09 28.53
C SER A 280 -16.09 12.80 27.33
N SER A 281 -15.24 13.21 26.41
CA SER A 281 -15.67 13.78 25.13
C SER A 281 -15.15 12.92 24.00
N ARG A 282 -16.02 12.57 23.06
CA ARG A 282 -15.67 11.92 21.80
C ARG A 282 -15.92 12.91 20.66
N VAL A 283 -14.92 13.14 19.84
CA VAL A 283 -14.98 14.11 18.74
C VAL A 283 -14.60 13.41 17.44
N PRO A 284 -15.34 13.63 16.33
CA PRO A 284 -14.94 13.14 15.02
C PRO A 284 -13.64 13.80 14.57
N VAL A 285 -12.82 13.06 13.85
CA VAL A 285 -11.50 13.49 13.40
C VAL A 285 -11.34 13.19 11.92
N ASN A 286 -10.78 14.13 11.17
CA ASN A 286 -10.50 13.98 9.75
C ASN A 286 -8.98 13.90 9.53
N CYS A 287 -8.48 12.73 9.15
CA CYS A 287 -7.05 12.45 8.99
C CYS A 287 -6.64 12.41 7.52
N LYS A 288 -5.46 12.99 7.24
CA LYS A 288 -4.78 12.97 5.95
C LYS A 288 -3.44 12.27 6.06
#